data_AF-A0A7S7ET02-F1
#
_entry.id   AF-A0A7S7ET02-F1
#
_cell.length_a   1.000
_cell.length_b   1.000
_cell.length_c   1.000
_cell.angle_alpha   90.00
_cell.angle_beta   90.00
_cell.angle_gamma   90.00
#
_symmetry.space_group_name_H-M   'P 1'
#
loop_
_entity.id
_entity.type
_entity.pdbx_description
1 polymer ?
#
loop_
_entity_poly.entity_id
_entity_poly.type
_entity_poly.pdbx_seq_one_letter_code
_entity_poly.pdbx_strand_id
1 'polypeptide(L)'
;MHCSINASPERSGLGHLQTGVVLTLLTPYLSMFWTANKCCWLTVFARYRSFTMNIAIISFTKSGAVICRGLKTGLNELGHSCDGYGKAPFAEEEGLEYFTEKLDQWTKTAFETKDAILFVGACGIAVRSIAPYIRNKAVDPAVIVIDEKGHFAISLLSGHLGGANELTRSIAQVIGAVPVITTATDLNGCFAVDEWAKKNRLKIGSMDLAKDISAALLRGETVGVVSDYPIEGTLPDGLVLLSESLASQGLLDEFRGHDDADSSRLNDTSDPPHSPAKIPRMGFRISLWEREGPFEKTLHLIPAAVTLGIGCRKGVLAETAEEFFYDVCKEHGLSTASIERLCSIDLKKEEHAINQLARRLDVPIEFYPAEELSRVPGEFTASEFVASITGVDNVCERAAVLGGHGELIIRKQSRNGVTIAAAVRKVGYQWIQE
;
A
#
# COMPACT_ATOMS: atom_id res chain seq x y z
N MET A 1 -8.74 -25.46 61.17
CA MET A 1 -7.85 -26.19 62.10
C MET A 1 -6.55 -26.46 61.37
N HIS A 2 -5.44 -25.96 61.91
CA HIS A 2 -4.09 -26.28 61.44
C HIS A 2 -3.82 -27.79 61.55
N CYS A 3 -3.02 -28.32 60.63
CA CYS A 3 -2.09 -29.39 60.98
C CYS A 3 -0.80 -29.26 60.15
N SER A 4 0.26 -28.80 60.82
CA SER A 4 1.66 -28.97 60.46
C SER A 4 2.23 -30.04 61.40
N ILE A 5 3.09 -30.95 60.90
CA ILE A 5 4.09 -31.77 61.63
C ILE A 5 5.04 -32.27 60.51
N ASN A 6 6.24 -31.73 60.33
CA ASN A 6 7.53 -31.90 61.03
C ASN A 6 8.47 -32.94 60.38
N ALA A 7 9.70 -32.48 60.17
CA ALA A 7 10.91 -33.18 59.73
C ALA A 7 11.41 -34.20 60.79
N SER A 8 12.26 -35.20 60.50
CA SER A 8 13.70 -35.12 60.14
C SER A 8 14.26 -36.58 59.94
N PRO A 9 15.57 -36.89 60.03
CA PRO A 9 16.51 -37.04 58.90
C PRO A 9 17.30 -38.37 58.88
N GLU A 10 17.86 -38.81 57.75
CA GLU A 10 19.06 -39.67 57.79
C GLU A 10 20.06 -39.32 56.68
N ARG A 11 21.30 -39.06 57.11
CA ARG A 11 22.51 -38.89 56.30
C ARG A 11 23.14 -40.27 56.09
N SER A 12 23.69 -40.53 54.90
CA SER A 12 25.14 -40.79 54.72
C SER A 12 25.42 -41.30 53.30
N GLY A 13 26.49 -40.81 52.68
CA GLY A 13 27.00 -41.36 51.42
C GLY A 13 27.67 -40.33 50.50
N LEU A 14 28.76 -39.72 50.96
CA LEU A 14 29.68 -38.96 50.12
C LEU A 14 30.41 -39.91 49.17
N GLY A 15 30.40 -39.60 47.87
CA GLY A 15 31.26 -40.19 46.85
C GLY A 15 31.47 -39.20 45.72
N HIS A 16 32.58 -38.46 45.76
CA HIS A 16 33.08 -37.64 44.65
C HIS A 16 33.31 -38.51 43.41
N LEU A 17 32.73 -38.15 42.26
CA LEU A 17 33.34 -38.42 40.94
C LEU A 17 32.75 -37.51 39.84
N GLN A 18 33.62 -36.60 39.39
CA GLN A 18 33.80 -36.07 38.04
C GLN A 18 32.59 -35.51 37.25
N THR A 19 32.63 -34.19 37.10
CA THR A 19 32.14 -33.41 35.97
C THR A 19 32.46 -34.08 34.63
N GLY A 20 31.43 -34.50 33.89
CA GLY A 20 31.56 -34.71 32.45
C GLY A 20 30.87 -35.93 31.86
N VAL A 21 29.57 -36.19 32.13
CA VAL A 21 28.72 -36.99 31.22
C VAL A 21 27.25 -36.57 31.37
N VAL A 22 26.89 -35.35 30.94
CA VAL A 22 25.47 -34.99 30.65
C VAL A 22 25.35 -34.19 29.33
N LEU A 23 26.47 -33.77 28.72
CA LEU A 23 26.47 -32.95 27.51
C LEU A 23 26.66 -33.75 26.20
N THR A 24 26.05 -34.93 26.08
CA THR A 24 26.20 -35.76 24.86
C THR A 24 24.91 -36.44 24.38
N LEU A 25 23.76 -36.19 25.03
CA LEU A 25 22.48 -36.79 24.62
C LEU A 25 21.38 -35.78 24.22
N LEU A 26 21.69 -34.48 24.16
CA LEU A 26 20.73 -33.45 23.69
C LEU A 26 21.22 -32.62 22.50
N THR A 27 22.43 -32.88 22.00
CA THR A 27 23.00 -32.20 20.84
C THR A 27 22.34 -32.48 19.48
N PRO A 28 21.70 -33.63 19.20
CA PRO A 28 21.04 -33.83 17.90
C PRO A 28 19.64 -33.19 17.78
N TYR A 29 18.98 -32.85 18.90
CA TYR A 29 17.62 -32.28 18.86
C TYR A 29 17.59 -30.75 18.70
N LEU A 30 18.65 -30.02 19.12
CA LEU A 30 18.75 -28.58 18.86
C LEU A 30 19.12 -28.25 17.40
N SER A 31 19.82 -29.13 16.68
CA SER A 31 20.20 -28.87 15.28
C SER A 31 19.06 -29.13 14.29
N MET A 32 18.15 -30.06 14.58
CA MET A 32 16.95 -30.33 13.76
C MET A 32 15.88 -29.23 13.89
N PHE A 33 15.73 -28.61 15.06
CA PHE A 33 14.81 -27.48 15.24
C PHE A 33 15.28 -26.20 14.51
N TRP A 34 16.59 -26.05 14.30
CA TRP A 34 17.18 -24.90 13.60
C TRP A 34 17.24 -25.06 12.07
N THR A 35 17.20 -26.31 11.56
CA THR A 35 17.25 -26.60 10.11
C THR A 35 15.87 -26.80 9.48
N ALA A 36 14.89 -27.37 10.21
CA ALA A 36 13.53 -27.55 9.68
C ALA A 36 12.80 -26.21 9.44
N ASN A 37 13.14 -25.18 10.22
CA ASN A 37 12.61 -23.82 10.06
C ASN A 37 13.33 -22.98 8.99
N LYS A 38 14.28 -23.51 8.19
CA LYS A 38 14.78 -22.76 7.02
C LYS A 38 14.01 -23.09 5.74
N CYS A 39 13.44 -24.30 5.64
CA CYS A 39 12.81 -24.77 4.41
C CYS A 39 11.34 -24.30 4.27
N CYS A 40 10.61 -24.13 5.38
CA CYS A 40 9.25 -23.58 5.35
C CYS A 40 9.22 -22.05 5.13
N TRP A 41 10.38 -21.38 5.30
CA TRP A 41 10.49 -19.93 5.30
C TRP A 41 10.68 -19.31 3.90
N LEU A 42 11.29 -20.04 2.98
CA LEU A 42 11.46 -19.59 1.59
C LEU A 42 10.13 -19.54 0.81
N THR A 43 9.11 -20.28 1.23
CA THR A 43 7.82 -20.35 0.53
C THR A 43 6.84 -19.26 0.95
N VAL A 44 6.98 -18.70 2.17
CA VAL A 44 6.11 -17.62 2.66
C VAL A 44 6.60 -16.24 2.20
N PHE A 45 7.92 -16.06 2.01
CA PHE A 45 8.49 -14.76 1.59
C PHE A 45 8.45 -14.48 0.08
N ALA A 46 8.21 -15.48 -0.77
CA ALA A 46 8.27 -15.32 -2.22
C ALA A 46 7.14 -14.46 -2.83
N ARG A 47 6.23 -13.89 -2.01
CA ARG A 47 5.05 -13.14 -2.49
C ARG A 47 4.93 -11.70 -1.98
N TYR A 48 5.83 -11.24 -1.10
CA TYR A 48 5.92 -9.82 -0.72
C TYR A 48 7.09 -9.17 -1.48
N ARG A 49 6.78 -8.29 -2.43
CA ARG A 49 7.76 -7.31 -2.90
C ARG A 49 7.96 -6.31 -1.76
N SER A 50 8.95 -6.56 -0.90
CA SER A 50 9.30 -5.71 0.25
C SER A 50 9.47 -4.25 -0.17
N PHE A 51 8.79 -3.37 0.55
CA PHE A 51 9.08 -1.94 0.54
C PHE A 51 10.45 -1.74 1.21
N THR A 52 11.50 -1.53 0.42
CA THR A 52 12.83 -1.21 0.95
C THR A 52 12.79 0.19 1.57
N MET A 53 13.22 0.31 2.83
CA MET A 53 13.29 1.57 3.57
C MET A 53 14.75 1.92 3.83
N ASN A 54 15.06 3.21 3.82
CA ASN A 54 16.32 3.76 4.30
C ASN A 54 16.19 4.13 5.78
N ILE A 55 16.89 3.40 6.64
CA ILE A 55 16.70 3.41 8.10
C ILE A 55 17.97 3.90 8.79
N ALA A 56 17.84 4.85 9.71
CA ALA A 56 18.91 5.23 10.63
C ALA A 56 18.64 4.69 12.05
N ILE A 57 19.64 4.06 12.66
CA ILE A 57 19.56 3.47 14.00
C ILE A 57 20.60 4.14 14.89
N ILE A 58 20.20 4.73 16.01
CA ILE A 58 21.13 5.41 16.94
C ILE A 58 21.05 4.82 18.34
N SER A 59 22.21 4.65 18.99
CA SER A 59 22.33 4.13 20.35
C SER A 59 23.24 4.99 21.23
N PHE A 60 22.98 4.99 22.54
CA PHE A 60 23.68 5.88 23.50
C PHE A 60 24.48 5.12 24.56
N THR A 61 24.29 3.82 24.69
CA THR A 61 24.89 2.96 25.73
C THR A 61 25.55 1.73 25.10
N LYS A 62 26.39 1.04 25.87
CA LYS A 62 27.02 -0.21 25.42
C LYS A 62 26.00 -1.27 25.01
N SER A 63 25.01 -1.54 25.88
CA SER A 63 23.93 -2.49 25.57
C SER A 63 23.12 -2.06 24.35
N GLY A 64 22.87 -0.75 24.21
CA GLY A 64 22.21 -0.20 23.04
C GLY A 64 22.99 -0.39 21.74
N ALA A 65 24.32 -0.31 21.77
CA ALA A 65 25.17 -0.54 20.59
C ALA A 65 25.07 -1.98 20.09
N VAL A 66 25.02 -2.97 21.00
CA VAL A 66 24.80 -4.38 20.64
C VAL A 66 23.45 -4.59 19.95
N ILE A 67 22.39 -3.99 20.49
CA ILE A 67 21.04 -4.02 19.88
C ILE A 67 21.04 -3.32 18.53
N CYS A 68 21.68 -2.16 18.43
CA CYS A 68 21.80 -1.38 17.19
C CYS A 68 22.46 -2.20 16.07
N ARG A 69 23.58 -2.87 16.37
CA ARG A 69 24.24 -3.80 15.44
C ARG A 69 23.31 -4.95 15.04
N GLY A 70 22.63 -5.58 16.01
CA GLY A 70 21.68 -6.67 15.75
C GLY A 70 20.53 -6.25 14.81
N LEU A 71 19.94 -5.08 15.06
CA LEU A 71 18.90 -4.50 14.20
C LEU A 71 19.42 -4.15 12.82
N LYS A 72 20.62 -3.53 12.71
CA LYS A 72 21.25 -3.22 11.43
C LYS A 72 21.41 -4.49 10.58
N THR A 73 21.92 -5.58 11.16
CA THR A 73 22.05 -6.85 10.45
C THR A 73 20.70 -7.45 10.07
N GLY A 74 19.79 -7.63 11.02
CA GLY A 74 18.51 -8.29 10.78
C GLY A 74 17.58 -7.53 9.82
N LEU A 75 17.52 -6.20 9.90
CA LEU A 75 16.70 -5.40 8.98
C LEU A 75 17.31 -5.35 7.57
N ASN A 76 18.64 -5.39 7.43
CA ASN A 76 19.29 -5.55 6.12
C ASN A 76 18.97 -6.92 5.50
N GLU A 77 18.92 -8.00 6.30
CA GLU A 77 18.50 -9.33 5.83
C GLU A 77 17.03 -9.36 5.36
N LEU A 78 16.17 -8.50 5.95
CA LEU A 78 14.79 -8.30 5.51
C LEU A 78 14.65 -7.39 4.26
N GLY A 79 15.77 -6.89 3.71
CA GLY A 79 15.80 -6.10 2.48
C GLY A 79 15.68 -4.59 2.65
N HIS A 80 15.84 -4.07 3.87
CA HIS A 80 15.98 -2.63 4.13
C HIS A 80 17.44 -2.18 4.00
N SER A 81 17.69 -0.88 3.91
CA SER A 81 19.02 -0.27 3.96
C SER A 81 19.19 0.42 5.30
N CYS A 82 20.14 -0.05 6.13
CA CYS A 82 20.27 0.41 7.52
C CYS A 82 21.66 0.97 7.84
N ASP A 83 21.68 2.21 8.32
CA ASP A 83 22.87 2.88 8.89
C ASP A 83 22.78 2.85 10.42
N GLY A 84 23.88 2.47 11.08
CA GLY A 84 23.92 2.28 12.53
C GLY A 84 24.95 3.20 13.19
N TYR A 85 24.50 3.96 14.17
CA TYR A 85 25.26 4.99 14.87
C TYR A 85 25.34 4.71 16.38
N GLY A 86 26.47 5.10 16.98
CA GLY A 86 26.70 4.97 18.42
C GLY A 86 27.64 6.03 18.99
N LYS A 87 27.68 6.11 20.32
CA LYS A 87 28.64 6.95 21.06
C LYS A 87 29.94 6.18 21.31
N ALA A 88 31.08 6.87 21.27
CA ALA A 88 32.37 6.31 21.66
C ALA A 88 32.41 5.92 23.16
N PRO A 89 33.08 4.80 23.53
CA PRO A 89 33.78 3.85 22.66
C PRO A 89 32.89 2.74 22.06
N PHE A 90 31.63 2.66 22.47
CA PHE A 90 30.74 1.53 22.18
C PHE A 90 30.46 1.33 20.69
N ALA A 91 30.48 2.41 19.90
CA ALA A 91 30.30 2.31 18.46
C ALA A 91 31.40 1.48 17.78
N GLU A 92 32.66 1.67 18.17
CA GLU A 92 33.80 0.96 17.57
C GLU A 92 33.78 -0.53 17.88
N GLU A 93 33.45 -0.88 19.13
CA GLU A 93 33.34 -2.26 19.60
C GLU A 93 32.33 -3.06 18.75
N GLU A 94 31.31 -2.38 18.22
CA GLU A 94 30.18 -2.98 17.51
C GLU A 94 30.17 -2.70 15.99
N GLY A 95 31.21 -2.04 15.45
CA GLY A 95 31.30 -1.69 14.02
C GLY A 95 30.24 -0.67 13.56
N LEU A 96 29.84 0.22 14.45
CA LEU A 96 28.89 1.31 14.20
C LEU A 96 29.62 2.61 13.89
N GLU A 97 28.94 3.50 13.18
CA GLU A 97 29.43 4.84 12.90
C GLU A 97 29.37 5.73 14.13
N TYR A 98 30.38 6.59 14.27
CA TYR A 98 30.38 7.62 15.29
C TYR A 98 29.49 8.79 14.87
N PHE A 99 28.51 9.15 15.70
CA PHE A 99 27.86 10.45 15.55
C PHE A 99 28.63 11.47 16.40
N THR A 100 29.45 12.30 15.73
CA THR A 100 30.32 13.29 16.38
C THR A 100 29.66 14.66 16.55
N GLU A 101 28.56 14.88 15.83
CA GLU A 101 27.74 16.09 15.91
C GLU A 101 26.77 16.06 17.11
N LYS A 102 26.14 17.20 17.40
CA LYS A 102 25.08 17.26 18.41
C LYS A 102 23.90 16.40 17.95
N LEU A 103 23.28 15.68 18.88
CA LEU A 103 22.12 14.81 18.59
C LEU A 103 21.00 15.54 17.83
N ASP A 104 20.78 16.82 18.12
CA ASP A 104 19.83 17.68 17.39
C ASP A 104 20.13 17.75 15.89
N GLN A 105 21.39 18.03 15.54
CA GLN A 105 21.84 18.13 14.14
C GLN A 105 21.73 16.78 13.42
N TRP A 106 22.19 15.70 14.07
CA TRP A 106 22.04 14.35 13.52
C TRP A 106 20.55 14.01 13.28
N THR A 107 19.69 14.33 14.26
CA THR A 107 18.25 14.05 14.17
C THR A 107 17.63 14.84 13.03
N LYS A 108 18.00 16.11 12.84
CA LYS A 108 17.55 16.90 11.69
C LYS A 108 17.89 16.22 10.38
N THR A 109 19.16 15.84 10.18
CA THR A 109 19.61 15.19 8.95
C THR A 109 18.91 13.86 8.72
N ALA A 110 18.76 13.03 9.76
CA ALA A 110 18.01 11.78 9.66
C ALA A 110 16.54 12.02 9.30
N PHE A 111 15.90 13.03 9.90
CA PHE A 111 14.49 13.36 9.64
C PHE A 111 14.23 13.85 8.22
N GLU A 112 15.23 14.48 7.59
CA GLU A 112 15.14 14.98 6.21
C GLU A 112 15.49 13.93 5.15
N THR A 113 16.25 12.88 5.50
CA THR A 113 16.87 11.99 4.51
C THR A 113 16.52 10.51 4.64
N LYS A 114 15.89 10.10 5.75
CA LYS A 114 15.57 8.70 6.05
C LYS A 114 14.06 8.47 6.02
N ASP A 115 13.68 7.24 5.69
CA ASP A 115 12.29 6.80 5.76
C ASP A 115 11.91 6.40 7.20
N ALA A 116 12.89 5.95 8.00
CA ALA A 116 12.70 5.61 9.41
C ALA A 116 13.91 5.94 10.30
N ILE A 117 13.62 6.24 11.57
CA ILE A 117 14.59 6.53 12.62
C ILE A 117 14.30 5.64 13.83
N LEU A 118 15.29 4.87 14.26
CA LEU A 118 15.23 3.98 15.42
C LEU A 118 16.12 4.53 16.53
N PHE A 119 15.53 4.88 17.67
CA PHE A 119 16.25 5.27 18.86
C PHE A 119 16.37 4.09 19.81
N VAL A 120 17.59 3.58 20.03
CA VAL A 120 17.89 2.57 21.05
C VAL A 120 18.31 3.29 22.34
N GLY A 121 17.34 3.48 23.24
CA GLY A 121 17.52 4.21 24.49
C GLY A 121 16.22 4.72 25.09
N ALA A 122 16.30 5.76 25.91
CA ALA A 122 15.14 6.32 26.59
C ALA A 122 14.20 7.05 25.61
N CYS A 123 12.90 6.73 25.65
CA CYS A 123 11.87 7.37 24.83
C CYS A 123 11.87 8.91 24.93
N GLY A 124 12.15 9.45 26.13
CA GLY A 124 12.23 10.91 26.32
C GLY A 124 13.35 11.59 25.52
N ILE A 125 14.42 10.87 25.16
CA ILE A 125 15.46 11.39 24.25
C ILE A 125 14.87 11.51 22.85
N ALA A 126 14.28 10.42 22.33
CA ALA A 126 13.67 10.40 21.01
C ALA A 126 12.64 11.52 20.84
N VAL A 127 11.67 11.64 21.76
CA VAL A 127 10.61 12.65 21.71
C VAL A 127 11.19 14.07 21.67
N ARG A 128 12.15 14.40 22.55
CA ARG A 128 12.74 15.75 22.58
C ARG A 128 13.56 16.04 21.33
N SER A 129 14.26 15.05 20.79
CA SER A 129 15.10 15.20 19.60
C SER A 129 14.27 15.41 18.34
N ILE A 130 13.14 14.73 18.19
CA ILE A 130 12.31 14.87 16.97
C ILE A 130 11.35 16.06 17.02
N ALA A 131 10.94 16.51 18.22
CA ALA A 131 9.88 17.51 18.39
C ALA A 131 10.02 18.78 17.52
N PRO A 132 11.22 19.37 17.30
CA PRO A 132 11.37 20.55 16.46
C PRO A 132 11.09 20.31 14.96
N TYR A 133 11.08 19.06 14.50
CA TYR A 133 11.04 18.70 13.08
C TYR A 133 9.72 18.06 12.64
N ILE A 134 8.85 17.67 13.58
CA ILE A 134 7.52 17.09 13.30
C ILE A 134 6.69 18.08 12.48
N ARG A 135 6.13 17.63 11.36
CA ARG A 135 5.23 18.43 10.52
C ARG A 135 3.87 17.78 10.43
N ASN A 136 3.78 16.61 9.80
CA ASN A 136 2.57 15.81 9.73
C ASN A 136 2.87 14.36 9.30
N LYS A 137 1.95 13.46 9.67
CA LYS A 137 2.05 12.00 9.42
C LYS A 137 2.16 11.56 7.94
N ALA A 138 1.96 12.45 6.98
CA ALA A 138 2.05 12.11 5.55
C ALA A 138 3.47 12.29 5.00
N VAL A 139 4.31 13.10 5.65
CA VAL A 139 5.68 13.42 5.20
C VAL A 139 6.73 13.08 6.24
N ASP A 140 6.36 13.00 7.53
CA ASP A 140 7.30 12.70 8.60
C ASP A 140 7.73 11.21 8.56
N PRO A 141 9.01 10.89 8.77
CA PRO A 141 9.49 9.50 8.76
C PRO A 141 8.89 8.69 9.91
N ALA A 142 8.94 7.36 9.77
CA ALA A 142 8.65 6.46 10.88
C ALA A 142 9.64 6.68 12.03
N VAL A 143 9.14 6.80 13.26
CA VAL A 143 10.02 6.85 14.45
C VAL A 143 9.66 5.73 15.40
N ILE A 144 10.66 4.92 15.75
CA ILE A 144 10.52 3.79 16.68
C ILE A 144 11.52 3.95 17.81
N VAL A 145 11.09 3.65 19.03
CA VAL A 145 11.97 3.62 20.21
C VAL A 145 12.12 2.18 20.70
N ILE A 146 13.36 1.77 20.93
CA ILE A 146 13.70 0.47 21.53
C ILE A 146 14.39 0.76 22.87
N ASP A 147 13.96 0.10 23.94
CA ASP A 147 14.63 0.25 25.23
C ASP A 147 16.02 -0.42 25.22
N GLU A 148 16.91 0.00 26.12
CA GLU A 148 18.31 -0.46 26.10
C GLU A 148 18.50 -1.97 26.39
N LYS A 149 17.43 -2.66 26.82
CA LYS A 149 17.40 -4.10 27.04
C LYS A 149 16.70 -4.87 25.91
N GLY A 150 16.12 -4.17 24.93
CA GLY A 150 15.40 -4.79 23.80
C GLY A 150 14.11 -5.51 24.22
N HIS A 151 13.52 -5.13 25.35
CA HIS A 151 12.24 -5.69 25.80
C HIS A 151 11.06 -5.10 25.04
N PHE A 152 11.12 -3.83 24.66
CA PHE A 152 10.01 -3.13 24.00
C PHE A 152 10.47 -2.39 22.76
N ALA A 153 9.69 -2.51 21.69
CA ALA A 153 9.79 -1.68 20.50
C ALA A 153 8.50 -0.85 20.38
N ILE A 154 8.60 0.47 20.44
CA ILE A 154 7.47 1.39 20.58
C ILE A 154 7.33 2.19 19.29
N SER A 155 6.20 2.05 18.59
CA SER A 155 5.83 2.88 17.44
C SER A 155 5.49 4.30 17.93
N LEU A 156 6.37 5.28 17.68
CA LEU A 156 6.26 6.62 18.27
C LEU A 156 5.67 7.66 17.31
N LEU A 157 6.02 7.62 16.02
CA LEU A 157 5.56 8.58 15.00
C LEU A 157 5.31 7.88 13.67
N SER A 158 4.33 8.37 12.89
CA SER A 158 4.00 7.90 11.54
C SER A 158 3.65 6.41 11.44
N GLY A 159 2.79 5.93 12.36
CA GLY A 159 2.36 4.53 12.50
C GLY A 159 1.82 3.86 11.22
N HIS A 160 0.89 4.52 10.54
CA HIS A 160 0.11 3.95 9.43
C HIS A 160 0.80 4.21 8.08
N LEU A 161 0.57 5.40 7.47
CA LEU A 161 1.14 5.77 6.16
C LEU A 161 2.67 5.73 6.09
N GLY A 162 3.35 6.08 7.19
CA GLY A 162 4.82 6.07 7.28
C GLY A 162 5.42 4.71 7.66
N GLY A 163 4.60 3.70 7.93
CA GLY A 163 5.06 2.32 8.14
C GLY A 163 5.65 2.02 9.52
N ALA A 164 5.54 2.91 10.51
CA ALA A 164 6.16 2.66 11.81
C ALA A 164 5.55 1.46 12.56
N ASN A 165 4.26 1.16 12.37
CA ASN A 165 3.62 0.00 13.00
C ASN A 165 4.15 -1.32 12.42
N GLU A 166 4.18 -1.45 11.10
CA GLU A 166 4.73 -2.64 10.43
C GLU A 166 6.21 -2.82 10.79
N LEU A 167 7.01 -1.75 10.72
CA LEU A 167 8.43 -1.79 11.08
C LEU A 167 8.64 -2.16 12.56
N THR A 168 7.77 -1.69 13.47
CA THR A 168 7.82 -2.07 14.90
C THR A 168 7.58 -3.58 15.10
N ARG A 169 6.67 -4.19 14.32
CA ARG A 169 6.45 -5.65 14.35
C ARG A 169 7.67 -6.40 13.81
N SER A 170 8.27 -5.95 12.72
CA SER A 170 9.49 -6.53 12.17
C SER A 170 10.67 -6.44 13.15
N ILE A 171 10.85 -5.28 13.79
CA ILE A 171 11.86 -5.07 14.85
C ILE A 171 11.64 -6.07 15.99
N ALA A 172 10.40 -6.19 16.48
CA ALA A 172 10.05 -7.14 17.53
C ALA A 172 10.42 -8.59 17.17
N GLN A 173 10.23 -8.99 15.91
CA GLN A 173 10.65 -10.31 15.43
C GLN A 173 12.18 -10.47 15.40
N VAL A 174 12.91 -9.42 14.99
CA VAL A 174 14.39 -9.46 14.87
C VAL A 174 15.07 -9.58 16.23
N ILE A 175 14.64 -8.82 17.24
CA ILE A 175 15.31 -8.77 18.55
C ILE A 175 14.55 -9.46 19.69
N GLY A 176 13.37 -10.03 19.42
CA GLY A 176 12.52 -10.65 20.44
C GLY A 176 11.86 -9.65 21.39
N ALA A 177 11.70 -8.39 20.96
CA ALA A 177 11.01 -7.36 21.74
C ALA A 177 9.49 -7.53 21.68
N VAL A 178 8.78 -6.95 22.64
CA VAL A 178 7.33 -6.78 22.60
C VAL A 178 7.01 -5.52 21.79
N PRO A 179 6.23 -5.61 20.69
CA PRO A 179 5.81 -4.44 19.94
C PRO A 179 4.72 -3.69 20.71
N VAL A 180 4.89 -2.38 20.88
CA VAL A 180 3.94 -1.47 21.53
C VAL A 180 3.37 -0.54 20.47
N ILE A 181 2.16 -0.88 19.99
CA ILE A 181 1.42 -0.13 18.97
C ILE A 181 0.08 0.30 19.60
N THR A 182 -0.19 1.61 19.61
CA THR A 182 -1.31 2.20 20.35
C THR A 182 -2.36 2.86 19.45
N THR A 183 -2.15 2.81 18.13
CA THR A 183 -3.05 3.43 17.16
C THR A 183 -4.42 2.74 17.18
N ALA A 184 -5.50 3.52 17.25
CA ALA A 184 -6.86 3.01 17.41
C ALA A 184 -7.31 2.07 16.28
N THR A 185 -6.79 2.29 15.06
CA THR A 185 -7.01 1.42 13.90
C THR A 185 -6.46 0.02 14.15
N ASP A 186 -5.23 -0.09 14.67
CA ASP A 186 -4.59 -1.37 14.97
C ASP A 186 -5.16 -2.06 16.21
N LEU A 187 -5.51 -1.30 17.25
CA LEU A 187 -6.06 -1.86 18.50
C LEU A 187 -7.44 -2.52 18.31
N ASN A 188 -8.21 -2.04 17.32
CA ASN A 188 -9.53 -2.59 17.00
C ASN A 188 -9.52 -3.52 15.77
N GLY A 189 -8.37 -3.74 15.12
CA GLY A 189 -8.29 -4.48 13.85
C GLY A 189 -9.19 -3.91 12.75
N CYS A 190 -9.54 -2.63 12.83
CA CYS A 190 -10.53 -2.03 11.94
C CYS A 190 -9.92 -1.76 10.57
N PHE A 191 -10.67 -2.13 9.53
CA PHE A 191 -10.29 -1.90 8.15
C PHE A 191 -10.01 -0.42 7.86
N ALA A 192 -8.82 -0.14 7.34
CA ALA A 192 -8.43 1.17 6.84
C ALA A 192 -8.44 1.19 5.30
N VAL A 193 -9.38 1.95 4.74
CA VAL A 193 -9.60 1.99 3.29
C VAL A 193 -8.40 2.58 2.53
N ASP A 194 -7.68 3.53 3.14
CA ASP A 194 -6.51 4.17 2.56
C ASP A 194 -5.30 3.24 2.50
N GLU A 195 -5.06 2.45 3.54
CA GLU A 195 -4.01 1.42 3.50
C GLU A 195 -4.33 0.33 2.49
N TRP A 196 -5.57 -0.16 2.49
CA TRP A 196 -5.98 -1.17 1.53
C TRP A 196 -5.85 -0.66 0.09
N ALA A 197 -6.25 0.58 -0.17
CA ALA A 197 -6.06 1.24 -1.47
C ALA A 197 -4.57 1.32 -1.84
N LYS A 198 -3.70 1.74 -0.91
CA LYS A 198 -2.24 1.82 -1.14
C LYS A 198 -1.63 0.44 -1.44
N LYS A 199 -1.97 -0.58 -0.64
CA LYS A 199 -1.52 -1.98 -0.84
C LYS A 199 -1.95 -2.50 -2.22
N ASN A 200 -3.13 -2.11 -2.70
CA ASN A 200 -3.67 -2.48 -4.02
C ASN A 200 -3.34 -1.50 -5.16
N ARG A 201 -2.47 -0.51 -4.93
CA ARG A 201 -2.06 0.50 -5.92
C ARG A 201 -3.23 1.29 -6.53
N LEU A 202 -4.25 1.56 -5.73
CA LEU A 202 -5.38 2.41 -6.08
C LEU A 202 -5.04 3.87 -5.75
N LYS A 203 -5.41 4.78 -6.64
CA LYS A 203 -5.41 6.22 -6.36
C LYS A 203 -6.65 6.56 -5.54
N ILE A 204 -6.48 7.35 -4.49
CA ILE A 204 -7.54 7.74 -3.57
C ILE A 204 -8.07 9.11 -3.98
N GLY A 205 -9.35 9.21 -4.36
CA GLY A 205 -9.95 10.45 -4.82
C GLY A 205 -10.08 11.52 -3.73
N SER A 206 -10.28 11.12 -2.47
CA SER A 206 -10.33 12.05 -1.32
C SER A 206 -9.82 11.40 -0.05
N MET A 207 -8.74 11.96 0.51
CA MET A 207 -8.22 11.52 1.81
C MET A 207 -9.15 11.85 2.97
N ASP A 208 -10.02 12.84 2.83
CA ASP A 208 -10.97 13.19 3.89
C ASP A 208 -12.14 12.20 3.94
N LEU A 209 -12.65 11.77 2.78
CA LEU A 209 -13.63 10.68 2.72
C LEU A 209 -13.05 9.35 3.18
N ALA A 210 -11.76 9.07 2.88
CA ALA A 210 -11.08 7.88 3.39
C ALA A 210 -11.02 7.87 4.93
N LYS A 211 -10.71 9.01 5.56
CA LYS A 211 -10.74 9.15 7.02
C LYS A 211 -12.14 9.01 7.59
N ASP A 212 -13.15 9.61 6.95
CA ASP A 212 -14.55 9.49 7.35
C ASP A 212 -15.00 8.02 7.34
N ILE A 213 -14.64 7.27 6.30
CA ILE A 213 -14.91 5.82 6.18
C ILE A 213 -14.27 5.04 7.32
N SER A 214 -12.97 5.22 7.56
CA SER A 214 -12.28 4.53 8.65
C SER A 214 -12.88 4.89 10.01
N ALA A 215 -13.29 6.15 10.21
CA ALA A 215 -13.94 6.59 11.44
C ALA A 215 -15.35 5.97 11.62
N ALA A 216 -16.11 5.77 10.55
CA ALA A 216 -17.41 5.10 10.60
C ALA A 216 -17.28 3.63 11.00
N LEU A 217 -16.33 2.91 10.41
CA LEU A 217 -16.05 1.52 10.76
C LEU A 217 -15.62 1.39 12.23
N LEU A 218 -14.79 2.31 12.73
CA LEU A 218 -14.42 2.36 14.15
C LEU A 218 -15.61 2.60 15.09
N ARG A 219 -16.68 3.24 14.62
CA ARG A 219 -17.94 3.42 15.37
C ARG A 219 -18.90 2.23 15.23
N GLY A 220 -18.53 1.19 14.48
CA GLY A 220 -19.38 0.04 14.20
C GLY A 220 -20.48 0.32 13.16
N GLU A 221 -20.35 1.41 12.39
CA GLU A 221 -21.26 1.71 11.29
C GLU A 221 -20.95 0.83 10.08
N THR A 222 -21.98 0.56 9.26
CA THR A 222 -21.81 -0.17 8.00
C THR A 222 -21.36 0.77 6.88
N VAL A 223 -20.38 0.34 6.10
CA VAL A 223 -19.84 1.06 4.94
C VAL A 223 -20.04 0.21 3.68
N GLY A 224 -20.58 0.83 2.63
CA GLY A 224 -20.85 0.15 1.37
C GLY A 224 -19.61 0.03 0.48
N VAL A 225 -19.55 -1.06 -0.28
CA VAL A 225 -18.52 -1.30 -1.30
C VAL A 225 -19.18 -1.59 -2.63
N VAL A 226 -18.76 -0.89 -3.68
CA VAL A 226 -19.11 -1.20 -5.08
C VAL A 226 -17.82 -1.30 -5.88
N SER A 227 -17.73 -2.30 -6.76
CA SER A 227 -16.55 -2.53 -7.57
C SER A 227 -16.94 -3.02 -8.94
N ASP A 228 -16.40 -2.37 -9.96
CA ASP A 228 -16.49 -2.82 -11.36
C ASP A 228 -15.58 -4.04 -11.61
N TYR A 229 -14.80 -4.46 -10.59
CA TYR A 229 -13.80 -5.52 -10.64
C TYR A 229 -14.06 -6.62 -9.62
N PRO A 230 -13.67 -7.87 -9.90
CA PRO A 230 -13.79 -8.95 -8.94
C PRO A 230 -12.94 -8.64 -7.69
N ILE A 231 -13.57 -8.83 -6.54
CA ILE A 231 -12.87 -8.82 -5.25
C ILE A 231 -13.10 -10.18 -4.58
N GLU A 232 -12.00 -10.89 -4.33
CA GLU A 232 -12.03 -12.20 -3.68
C GLU A 232 -11.67 -12.09 -2.19
N GLY A 233 -11.98 -13.12 -1.40
CA GLY A 233 -11.64 -13.19 0.01
C GLY A 233 -12.76 -12.76 0.95
N THR A 234 -12.48 -12.80 2.25
CA THR A 234 -13.46 -12.47 3.29
C THR A 234 -13.50 -10.97 3.50
N LEU A 235 -14.69 -10.40 3.33
CA LEU A 235 -14.92 -8.97 3.52
C LEU A 235 -14.71 -8.60 5.01
N PRO A 236 -13.92 -7.54 5.31
CA PRO A 236 -13.75 -7.04 6.68
C PRO A 236 -15.07 -6.67 7.36
N ASP A 237 -15.10 -6.75 8.70
CA ASP A 237 -16.26 -6.38 9.49
C ASP A 237 -16.70 -4.93 9.23
N GLY A 238 -18.01 -4.73 9.14
CA GLY A 238 -18.62 -3.42 8.85
C GLY A 238 -18.65 -3.05 7.37
N LEU A 239 -17.93 -3.74 6.48
CA LEU A 239 -18.09 -3.56 5.05
C LEU A 239 -19.23 -4.41 4.50
N VAL A 240 -19.96 -3.87 3.51
CA VAL A 240 -20.99 -4.60 2.77
C VAL A 240 -20.79 -4.40 1.27
N LEU A 241 -20.51 -5.50 0.56
CA LEU A 241 -20.42 -5.50 -0.89
C LEU A 241 -21.82 -5.46 -1.50
N LEU A 242 -22.10 -4.41 -2.29
CA LEU A 242 -23.37 -4.24 -2.98
C LEU A 242 -23.27 -4.71 -4.42
N SER A 243 -24.32 -5.40 -4.89
CA SER A 243 -24.46 -5.70 -6.32
C SER A 243 -24.74 -4.42 -7.12
N GLU A 244 -24.31 -4.37 -8.38
CA GLU A 244 -24.60 -3.24 -9.27
C GLU A 244 -26.10 -2.94 -9.39
N SER A 245 -26.97 -3.95 -9.30
CA SER A 245 -28.43 -3.75 -9.37
C SER A 245 -28.99 -2.99 -8.15
N LEU A 246 -28.45 -3.24 -6.95
CA LEU A 246 -28.85 -2.55 -5.72
C LEU A 246 -28.26 -1.14 -5.66
N ALA A 247 -27.04 -0.95 -6.16
CA ALA A 247 -26.42 0.36 -6.31
C ALA A 247 -27.22 1.26 -7.28
N SER A 248 -27.74 0.68 -8.37
CA SER A 248 -28.59 1.37 -9.34
C SER A 248 -29.99 1.67 -8.80
N GLN A 249 -30.56 0.82 -7.95
CA GLN A 249 -31.87 1.02 -7.33
C GLN A 249 -31.87 2.17 -6.32
N GLY A 250 -30.79 2.35 -5.55
CA GLY A 250 -30.63 3.52 -4.67
C GLY A 250 -30.67 4.87 -5.40
N LEU A 251 -30.12 4.91 -6.62
CA LEU A 251 -30.20 6.07 -7.50
C LEU A 251 -31.63 6.29 -8.06
N LEU A 252 -32.40 5.22 -8.32
CA LEU A 252 -33.76 5.33 -8.86
C LEU A 252 -34.79 5.79 -7.81
N ASP A 253 -34.60 5.44 -6.54
CA ASP A 253 -35.50 5.87 -5.47
C ASP A 253 -35.39 7.37 -5.16
N GLU A 254 -34.25 8.01 -5.41
CA GLU A 254 -34.11 9.49 -5.35
C GLU A 254 -34.84 10.20 -6.50
N PHE A 255 -34.93 9.59 -7.69
CA PHE A 255 -35.67 10.15 -8.83
C PHE A 255 -37.20 10.00 -8.73
N ARG A 256 -37.71 9.19 -7.79
CA ARG A 256 -39.15 9.02 -7.53
C ARG A 256 -39.68 9.87 -6.37
N GLY A 257 -38.83 10.71 -5.78
CA GLY A 257 -39.16 11.50 -4.60
C GLY A 257 -39.62 12.93 -4.87
N HIS A 258 -40.38 13.22 -5.93
CA HIS A 258 -41.17 14.45 -6.11
C HIS A 258 -42.16 14.22 -7.25
N ASP A 259 -43.37 13.75 -6.93
CA ASP A 259 -44.64 14.28 -7.44
C ASP A 259 -45.80 13.43 -6.90
N ASP A 260 -46.89 14.15 -6.60
CA ASP A 260 -48.23 13.68 -6.27
C ASP A 260 -48.56 13.27 -4.82
N ALA A 261 -49.00 14.30 -4.09
CA ALA A 261 -50.10 14.19 -3.14
C ALA A 261 -51.38 13.71 -3.88
N ASP A 262 -52.06 12.68 -3.35
CA ASP A 262 -53.49 12.70 -2.98
C ASP A 262 -54.03 11.29 -2.67
N SER A 263 -54.97 11.26 -1.73
CA SER A 263 -56.09 10.32 -1.59
C SER A 263 -55.81 8.86 -1.19
N SER A 264 -56.09 8.61 0.09
CA SER A 264 -57.07 7.62 0.60
C SER A 264 -57.31 6.33 -0.21
N ARG A 265 -57.00 5.17 0.41
CA ARG A 265 -57.96 4.09 0.74
C ARG A 265 -57.28 2.77 1.16
N LEU A 266 -57.79 2.26 2.28
CA LEU A 266 -58.11 0.87 2.62
C LEU A 266 -57.00 -0.14 2.96
N ASN A 267 -57.19 -0.70 4.16
CA ASN A 267 -56.57 -1.90 4.73
C ASN A 267 -56.52 -3.07 3.75
N ASP A 268 -55.36 -3.72 3.65
CA ASP A 268 -55.30 -5.18 3.50
C ASP A 268 -54.05 -5.72 4.22
N THR A 269 -54.27 -6.77 5.00
CA THR A 269 -53.30 -7.47 5.82
C THR A 269 -52.57 -8.50 4.96
N SER A 270 -51.37 -8.13 4.50
CA SER A 270 -50.31 -9.08 4.19
C SER A 270 -48.99 -8.32 4.24
N ASP A 271 -48.18 -8.57 5.27
CA ASP A 271 -46.79 -8.14 5.28
C ASP A 271 -46.11 -8.64 3.99
N PRO A 272 -45.59 -7.76 3.10
CA PRO A 272 -44.74 -8.20 2.03
C PRO A 272 -43.39 -8.65 2.64
N PRO A 273 -42.83 -9.80 2.23
CA PRO A 273 -41.49 -10.16 2.65
C PRO A 273 -40.50 -9.24 1.96
N HIS A 274 -39.58 -8.67 2.76
CA HIS A 274 -38.41 -7.88 2.35
C HIS A 274 -38.64 -6.40 2.06
N SER A 275 -38.55 -5.58 3.13
CA SER A 275 -38.00 -4.23 2.99
C SER A 275 -36.62 -4.33 2.33
N PRO A 276 -36.31 -3.57 1.26
CA PRO A 276 -34.98 -3.60 0.66
C PRO A 276 -33.94 -3.23 1.71
N ALA A 277 -32.82 -3.97 1.73
CA ALA A 277 -31.71 -3.67 2.61
C ALA A 277 -31.28 -2.21 2.41
N LYS A 278 -31.36 -1.41 3.47
CA LYS A 278 -31.05 0.03 3.41
C LYS A 278 -29.60 0.21 2.98
N ILE A 279 -29.40 0.89 1.85
CA ILE A 279 -28.05 1.18 1.33
C ILE A 279 -27.31 2.04 2.37
N PRO A 280 -26.04 1.72 2.70
CA PRO A 280 -25.22 2.55 3.58
C PRO A 280 -25.12 3.99 3.07
N ARG A 281 -25.15 4.98 3.97
CA ARG A 281 -25.01 6.40 3.56
C ARG A 281 -23.62 6.71 3.00
N MET A 282 -22.61 5.93 3.38
CA MET A 282 -21.22 6.14 2.99
C MET A 282 -20.61 4.84 2.50
N GLY A 283 -19.72 4.96 1.53
CA GLY A 283 -19.03 3.83 0.96
C GLY A 283 -17.91 4.24 0.02
N PHE A 284 -17.29 3.25 -0.61
CA PHE A 284 -16.32 3.48 -1.65
C PHE A 284 -16.62 2.68 -2.91
N ARG A 285 -16.24 3.26 -4.04
CA ARG A 285 -16.35 2.67 -5.37
C ARG A 285 -14.97 2.41 -5.96
N ILE A 286 -14.76 1.21 -6.49
CA ILE A 286 -13.58 0.88 -7.28
C ILE A 286 -13.94 0.91 -8.76
N SER A 287 -13.42 1.88 -9.49
CA SER A 287 -13.74 2.09 -10.90
C SER A 287 -12.70 2.95 -11.60
N LEU A 288 -12.57 2.79 -12.91
CA LEU A 288 -11.82 3.72 -13.76
C LEU A 288 -12.61 4.98 -14.07
N TRP A 289 -13.92 4.94 -13.86
CA TRP A 289 -14.83 5.95 -14.34
C TRP A 289 -15.19 6.95 -13.23
N GLU A 290 -15.11 8.24 -13.55
CA GLU A 290 -15.54 9.33 -12.67
C GLU A 290 -17.05 9.53 -12.82
N ARG A 291 -17.81 8.56 -12.31
CA ARG A 291 -19.28 8.61 -12.23
C ARG A 291 -19.70 8.94 -10.81
N GLU A 292 -20.90 9.50 -10.64
CA GLU A 292 -21.48 9.61 -9.30
C GLU A 292 -21.52 8.24 -8.62
N GLY A 293 -21.14 8.26 -7.35
CA GLY A 293 -21.12 7.07 -6.51
C GLY A 293 -22.50 6.74 -5.96
N PRO A 294 -22.76 5.47 -5.61
CA PRO A 294 -24.08 5.04 -5.15
C PRO A 294 -24.39 5.43 -3.69
N PHE A 295 -23.50 6.19 -3.05
CA PHE A 295 -23.61 6.62 -1.66
C PHE A 295 -23.59 8.14 -1.58
N GLU A 296 -24.35 8.72 -0.63
CA GLU A 296 -24.33 10.15 -0.31
C GLU A 296 -22.89 10.67 -0.12
N LYS A 297 -22.05 9.86 0.55
CA LYS A 297 -20.60 10.06 0.61
C LYS A 297 -19.89 8.90 -0.08
N THR A 298 -19.48 9.09 -1.33
CA THR A 298 -18.71 8.08 -2.06
C THR A 298 -17.25 8.45 -2.22
N LEU A 299 -16.36 7.63 -1.65
CA LEU A 299 -14.94 7.66 -1.97
C LEU A 299 -14.67 6.90 -3.27
N HIS A 300 -14.01 7.55 -4.23
CA HIS A 300 -13.52 6.88 -5.45
C HIS A 300 -12.11 6.33 -5.24
N LEU A 301 -11.96 5.02 -5.46
CA LEU A 301 -10.68 4.33 -5.53
C LEU A 301 -10.42 3.95 -6.99
N ILE A 302 -9.37 4.51 -7.57
CA ILE A 302 -9.14 4.47 -9.01
C ILE A 302 -7.95 3.54 -9.32
N PRO A 303 -8.15 2.45 -10.06
CA PRO A 303 -7.05 1.58 -10.48
C PRO A 303 -6.11 2.29 -11.46
N ALA A 304 -4.82 2.32 -11.16
CA ALA A 304 -3.79 2.62 -12.16
C ALA A 304 -3.58 1.38 -13.03
N ALA A 305 -4.31 1.32 -14.16
CA ALA A 305 -4.43 0.12 -15.00
C ALA A 305 -4.64 0.40 -16.49
N VAL A 306 -4.70 1.68 -16.88
CA VAL A 306 -4.99 2.09 -18.26
C VAL A 306 -3.71 2.53 -18.96
N THR A 307 -3.44 1.91 -20.10
CA THR A 307 -2.38 2.32 -21.02
C THR A 307 -2.96 3.23 -22.08
N LEU A 308 -2.37 4.44 -22.20
CA LEU A 308 -2.75 5.40 -23.22
C LEU A 308 -1.85 5.23 -24.45
N GLY A 309 -2.45 4.82 -25.56
CA GLY A 309 -1.78 4.86 -26.86
C GLY A 309 -1.95 6.22 -27.50
N ILE A 310 -0.85 6.86 -27.89
CA ILE A 310 -0.88 8.20 -28.49
C ILE A 310 -0.06 8.28 -29.78
N GLY A 311 -0.52 9.08 -30.72
CA GLY A 311 0.22 9.48 -31.92
C GLY A 311 -0.05 10.94 -32.24
N CYS A 312 0.90 11.60 -32.92
CA CYS A 312 0.69 12.96 -33.39
C CYS A 312 1.42 13.23 -34.72
N ARG A 313 0.95 14.24 -35.46
CA ARG A 313 1.72 14.85 -36.55
C ARG A 313 2.97 15.53 -35.99
N LYS A 314 3.99 15.69 -36.82
CA LYS A 314 5.25 16.35 -36.43
C LYS A 314 4.98 17.81 -36.08
N GLY A 315 5.56 18.27 -34.97
CA GLY A 315 5.47 19.68 -34.56
C GLY A 315 4.12 20.11 -33.99
N VAL A 316 3.26 19.17 -33.60
CA VAL A 316 2.09 19.48 -32.78
C VAL A 316 2.55 20.07 -31.44
N LEU A 317 1.86 21.10 -30.97
CA LEU A 317 2.12 21.73 -29.67
C LEU A 317 1.71 20.79 -28.53
N ALA A 318 2.43 20.83 -27.42
CA ALA A 318 2.14 19.95 -26.29
C ALA A 318 0.79 20.23 -25.66
N GLU A 319 0.41 21.51 -25.58
CA GLU A 319 -0.88 21.97 -25.07
C GLU A 319 -2.03 21.35 -25.87
N THR A 320 -1.88 21.22 -27.19
CA THR A 320 -2.89 20.58 -28.06
C THR A 320 -3.08 19.10 -27.73
N ALA A 321 -2.01 18.37 -27.40
CA ALA A 321 -2.11 16.97 -27.00
C ALA A 321 -2.66 16.82 -25.58
N GLU A 322 -2.24 17.69 -24.65
CA GLU A 322 -2.76 17.74 -23.28
C GLU A 322 -4.27 18.03 -23.27
N GLU A 323 -4.72 19.10 -23.93
CA GLU A 323 -6.15 19.46 -24.03
C GLU A 323 -6.97 18.32 -24.64
N PHE A 324 -6.45 17.69 -25.70
CA PHE A 324 -7.16 16.57 -26.32
C PHE A 324 -7.25 15.35 -25.42
N PHE A 325 -6.20 15.03 -24.66
CA PHE A 325 -6.25 13.96 -23.68
C PHE A 325 -7.31 14.20 -22.60
N TYR A 326 -7.36 15.41 -22.02
CA TYR A 326 -8.35 15.74 -20.99
C TYR A 326 -9.78 15.72 -21.54
N ASP A 327 -10.00 16.20 -22.76
CA ASP A 327 -11.31 16.15 -23.41
C ASP A 327 -11.76 14.71 -23.66
N VAL A 328 -10.88 13.83 -24.16
CA VAL A 328 -11.20 12.40 -24.34
C VAL A 328 -11.54 11.76 -22.99
N CYS A 329 -10.76 12.04 -21.94
CA CYS A 329 -11.06 11.52 -20.61
C CYS A 329 -12.43 11.98 -20.12
N LYS A 330 -12.73 13.27 -20.26
CA LYS A 330 -14.01 13.86 -19.85
C LYS A 330 -15.19 13.30 -20.64
N GLU A 331 -15.07 13.19 -21.97
CA GLU A 331 -16.13 12.70 -22.85
C GLU A 331 -16.49 11.24 -22.55
N HIS A 332 -15.48 10.41 -22.24
CA HIS A 332 -15.67 9.01 -21.89
C HIS A 332 -15.88 8.76 -20.39
N GLY A 333 -15.79 9.80 -19.56
CA GLY A 333 -15.84 9.70 -18.09
C GLY A 333 -14.67 8.91 -17.48
N LEU A 334 -13.55 8.79 -18.19
CA LEU A 334 -12.35 8.07 -17.74
C LEU A 334 -11.54 8.95 -16.78
N SER A 335 -11.21 8.44 -15.60
CA SER A 335 -10.34 9.14 -14.67
C SER A 335 -8.92 9.24 -15.19
N THR A 336 -8.34 10.43 -15.15
CA THR A 336 -6.93 10.65 -15.52
C THR A 336 -5.97 9.92 -14.58
N ALA A 337 -6.37 9.70 -13.32
CA ALA A 337 -5.61 8.95 -12.33
C ALA A 337 -5.49 7.45 -12.65
N SER A 338 -6.28 6.96 -13.62
CA SER A 338 -6.22 5.56 -14.07
C SER A 338 -5.09 5.26 -15.04
N ILE A 339 -4.51 6.31 -15.65
CA ILE A 339 -3.43 6.17 -16.62
C ILE A 339 -2.16 5.71 -15.88
N GLU A 340 -1.64 4.55 -16.27
CA GLU A 340 -0.41 4.00 -15.71
C GLU A 340 0.81 4.23 -16.60
N ARG A 341 0.62 4.41 -17.91
CA ARG A 341 1.69 4.64 -18.88
C ARG A 341 1.18 5.16 -20.22
N LEU A 342 2.10 5.73 -20.99
CA LEU A 342 1.90 6.10 -22.39
C LEU A 342 2.65 5.16 -23.33
N CYS A 343 2.08 4.89 -24.51
CA CYS A 343 2.70 4.09 -25.54
C CYS A 343 2.58 4.75 -26.92
N SER A 344 3.63 4.65 -27.74
CA SER A 344 3.61 5.12 -29.13
C SER A 344 4.56 4.30 -30.02
N ILE A 345 4.74 4.73 -31.27
CA ILE A 345 5.71 4.16 -32.20
C ILE A 345 7.07 4.85 -32.06
N ASP A 346 8.17 4.12 -32.24
CA ASP A 346 9.56 4.60 -32.14
C ASP A 346 9.89 5.83 -33.01
N LEU A 347 9.25 5.97 -34.17
CA LEU A 347 9.35 7.16 -35.03
C LEU A 347 8.95 8.45 -34.28
N LYS A 348 8.17 8.32 -33.21
CA LYS A 348 7.61 9.42 -32.41
C LYS A 348 8.36 9.68 -31.10
N LYS A 349 9.49 9.02 -30.87
CA LYS A 349 10.29 9.15 -29.64
C LYS A 349 10.76 10.58 -29.34
N GLU A 350 11.01 11.38 -30.37
CA GLU A 350 11.47 12.77 -30.24
C GLU A 350 10.33 13.80 -30.27
N GLU A 351 9.07 13.38 -30.38
CA GLU A 351 7.95 14.32 -30.48
C GLU A 351 7.65 14.95 -29.11
N HIS A 352 7.84 16.27 -29.04
CA HIS A 352 7.73 17.01 -27.80
C HIS A 352 6.35 16.89 -27.13
N ALA A 353 5.27 16.92 -27.92
CA ALA A 353 3.90 16.86 -27.40
C ALA A 353 3.61 15.55 -26.63
N ILE A 354 4.11 14.42 -27.12
CA ILE A 354 3.92 13.12 -26.50
C ILE A 354 4.74 13.02 -25.21
N ASN A 355 6.02 13.42 -25.26
CA ASN A 355 6.91 13.39 -24.11
C ASN A 355 6.46 14.34 -23.00
N GLN A 356 5.92 15.51 -23.34
CA GLN A 356 5.40 16.46 -22.37
C GLN A 356 4.13 15.94 -21.70
N LEU A 357 3.22 15.31 -22.43
CA LEU A 357 2.04 14.67 -21.83
C LEU A 357 2.42 13.58 -20.83
N ALA A 358 3.40 12.72 -21.15
CA ALA A 358 3.90 11.70 -20.22
C ALA A 358 4.45 12.32 -18.92
N ARG A 359 5.25 13.39 -19.04
CA ARG A 359 5.77 14.14 -17.89
C ARG A 359 4.66 14.82 -17.08
N ARG A 360 3.65 15.37 -17.76
CA ARG A 360 2.51 16.03 -17.10
C ARG A 360 1.72 15.05 -16.23
N LEU A 361 1.53 13.83 -16.73
CA LEU A 361 0.81 12.76 -16.03
C LEU A 361 1.70 12.02 -15.01
N ASP A 362 3.01 12.29 -15.01
CA ASP A 362 4.00 11.59 -14.19
C ASP A 362 3.97 10.07 -14.38
N VAL A 363 3.93 9.64 -15.66
CA VAL A 363 3.88 8.22 -16.04
C VAL A 363 4.99 7.88 -17.03
N PRO A 364 5.49 6.63 -17.02
CA PRO A 364 6.45 6.18 -18.02
C PRO A 364 5.87 6.23 -19.43
N ILE A 365 6.75 6.38 -20.41
CA ILE A 365 6.43 6.27 -21.82
C ILE A 365 7.28 5.21 -22.52
N GLU A 366 6.63 4.38 -23.32
CA GLU A 366 7.25 3.31 -24.09
C GLU A 366 7.02 3.53 -25.60
N PHE A 367 8.01 3.15 -26.40
CA PHE A 367 7.95 3.28 -27.85
C PHE A 367 8.28 1.94 -28.51
N TYR A 368 7.47 1.53 -29.48
CA TYR A 368 7.61 0.25 -30.17
C TYR A 368 7.93 0.43 -31.65
N PRO A 369 8.73 -0.46 -32.26
CA PRO A 369 8.93 -0.46 -33.69
C PRO A 369 7.67 -0.90 -34.45
N ALA A 370 7.56 -0.48 -35.71
CA ALA A 370 6.43 -0.81 -36.58
C ALA A 370 6.15 -2.32 -36.69
N GLU A 371 7.21 -3.14 -36.75
CA GLU A 371 7.10 -4.60 -36.86
C GLU A 371 6.40 -5.23 -35.66
N GLU A 372 6.68 -4.75 -34.44
CA GLU A 372 6.04 -5.24 -33.22
C GLU A 372 4.57 -4.85 -33.18
N LEU A 373 4.24 -3.60 -33.50
CA LEU A 373 2.86 -3.11 -33.54
C LEU A 373 2.03 -3.91 -34.56
N SER A 374 2.54 -4.13 -35.77
CA SER A 374 1.84 -4.88 -36.81
C SER A 374 1.52 -6.33 -36.44
N ARG A 375 2.25 -6.93 -35.48
CA ARG A 375 2.01 -8.29 -34.98
C ARG A 375 0.97 -8.36 -33.87
N VAL A 376 0.55 -7.24 -33.30
CA VAL A 376 -0.45 -7.21 -32.24
C VAL A 376 -1.77 -7.77 -32.79
N PRO A 377 -2.31 -8.86 -32.20
CA PRO A 377 -3.60 -9.39 -32.60
C PRO A 377 -4.73 -8.48 -32.09
N GLY A 378 -5.81 -8.36 -32.87
CA GLY A 378 -6.98 -7.59 -32.48
C GLY A 378 -7.65 -6.91 -33.67
N GLU A 379 -8.81 -6.30 -33.41
CA GLU A 379 -9.53 -5.48 -34.38
C GLU A 379 -9.21 -4.01 -34.16
N PHE A 380 -8.54 -3.39 -35.14
CA PHE A 380 -8.06 -2.02 -35.07
C PHE A 380 -8.65 -1.14 -36.16
N THR A 381 -8.80 0.14 -35.87
CA THR A 381 -9.29 1.16 -36.79
C THR A 381 -8.21 1.50 -37.82
N ALA A 382 -8.26 0.88 -39.00
CA ALA A 382 -7.24 1.07 -40.04
C ALA A 382 -7.16 2.53 -40.56
N SER A 383 -5.97 2.96 -40.95
CA SER A 383 -5.71 4.26 -41.55
C SER A 383 -4.64 4.17 -42.62
N GLU A 384 -5.03 4.32 -43.88
CA GLU A 384 -4.12 4.25 -45.04
C GLU A 384 -2.98 5.28 -44.96
N PHE A 385 -3.29 6.50 -44.50
CA PHE A 385 -2.28 7.54 -44.29
C PHE A 385 -1.23 7.10 -43.26
N VAL A 386 -1.65 6.49 -42.14
CA VAL A 386 -0.71 6.01 -41.11
C VAL A 386 0.11 4.84 -41.64
N ALA A 387 -0.50 3.93 -42.38
CA ALA A 387 0.18 2.80 -43.02
C ALA A 387 1.30 3.26 -43.96
N SER A 388 1.03 4.28 -44.79
CA SER A 388 2.02 4.81 -45.75
C SER A 388 3.24 5.46 -45.10
N ILE A 389 3.11 5.97 -43.87
CA ILE A 389 4.19 6.67 -43.14
C ILE A 389 4.94 5.73 -42.20
N THR A 390 4.21 4.88 -41.50
CA THR A 390 4.74 4.10 -40.37
C THR A 390 4.89 2.62 -40.67
N GLY A 391 4.31 2.13 -41.77
CA GLY A 391 4.21 0.69 -42.05
C GLY A 391 3.15 -0.03 -41.21
N VAL A 392 2.37 0.69 -40.39
CA VAL A 392 1.31 0.16 -39.53
C VAL A 392 -0.01 0.89 -39.80
N ASP A 393 -1.12 0.16 -39.88
CA ASP A 393 -2.45 0.73 -40.15
C ASP A 393 -3.02 1.55 -38.98
N ASN A 394 -2.59 1.28 -37.75
CA ASN A 394 -3.01 1.99 -36.56
C ASN A 394 -1.94 1.97 -35.48
N VAL A 395 -1.41 3.14 -35.11
CA VAL A 395 -0.37 3.22 -34.06
C VAL A 395 -1.00 3.23 -32.66
N CYS A 396 -1.96 4.13 -32.39
CA CYS A 396 -2.41 4.40 -31.03
C CYS A 396 -3.12 3.20 -30.39
N GLU A 397 -4.04 2.52 -31.08
CA GLU A 397 -4.74 1.37 -30.48
C GLU A 397 -3.80 0.18 -30.28
N ARG A 398 -2.94 -0.12 -31.28
CA ARG A 398 -1.98 -1.22 -31.18
C ARG A 398 -0.95 -0.98 -30.08
N ALA A 399 -0.44 0.25 -29.96
CA ALA A 399 0.49 0.62 -28.89
C ALA A 399 -0.18 0.52 -27.51
N ALA A 400 -1.44 0.94 -27.38
CA ALA A 400 -2.19 0.82 -26.12
C ALA A 400 -2.34 -0.65 -25.69
N VAL A 401 -2.78 -1.51 -26.62
CA VAL A 401 -2.99 -2.94 -26.38
C VAL A 401 -1.68 -3.66 -26.07
N LEU A 402 -0.62 -3.37 -26.85
CA LEU A 402 0.69 -4.00 -26.67
C LEU A 402 1.31 -3.63 -25.31
N GLY A 403 1.40 -2.33 -25.00
CA GLY A 403 2.05 -1.89 -23.77
C GLY A 403 1.23 -2.12 -22.51
N GLY A 404 -0.10 -2.19 -22.63
CA GLY A 404 -0.99 -2.53 -21.52
C GLY A 404 -1.19 -4.02 -21.32
N HIS A 405 -0.87 -4.88 -22.29
CA HIS A 405 -1.31 -6.28 -22.31
C HIS A 405 -2.79 -6.41 -21.98
N GLY A 406 -3.60 -5.55 -22.60
CA GLY A 406 -4.96 -5.25 -22.16
C GLY A 406 -5.97 -5.18 -23.30
N GLU A 407 -7.22 -4.95 -22.92
CA GLU A 407 -8.35 -4.84 -23.85
C GLU A 407 -8.66 -3.36 -24.11
N LEU A 408 -9.03 -3.05 -25.35
CA LEU A 408 -9.32 -1.69 -25.77
C LEU A 408 -10.64 -1.20 -25.16
N ILE A 409 -10.58 -0.12 -24.38
CA ILE A 409 -11.75 0.51 -23.73
C ILE A 409 -12.17 1.82 -24.41
N ILE A 410 -11.23 2.49 -25.06
CA ILE A 410 -11.49 3.68 -25.89
C ILE A 410 -10.82 3.45 -27.24
N ARG A 411 -11.65 3.35 -28.28
CA ARG A 411 -11.21 3.29 -29.69
C ARG A 411 -10.58 4.61 -30.10
N LYS A 412 -9.82 4.59 -31.19
CA LYS A 412 -9.10 5.74 -31.74
C LYS A 412 -9.99 7.00 -31.82
N GLN A 413 -9.64 8.00 -31.02
CA GLN A 413 -10.12 9.37 -31.14
C GLN A 413 -9.07 10.18 -31.92
N SER A 414 -9.52 11.14 -32.73
CA SER A 414 -8.62 11.95 -33.56
C SER A 414 -9.07 13.40 -33.62
N ARG A 415 -8.19 14.34 -33.23
CA ARG A 415 -8.46 15.78 -33.32
C ARG A 415 -7.16 16.56 -33.47
N ASN A 416 -7.16 17.60 -34.32
CA ASN A 416 -6.03 18.52 -34.51
C ASN A 416 -4.67 17.84 -34.76
N GLY A 417 -4.67 16.70 -35.46
CA GLY A 417 -3.45 15.96 -35.77
C GLY A 417 -2.89 15.12 -34.61
N VAL A 418 -3.62 14.95 -33.51
CA VAL A 418 -3.34 14.02 -32.41
C VAL A 418 -4.35 12.87 -32.45
N THR A 419 -3.89 11.67 -32.13
CA THR A 419 -4.73 10.46 -32.04
C THR A 419 -4.48 9.77 -30.71
N ILE A 420 -5.55 9.39 -30.01
CA ILE A 420 -5.50 8.74 -28.70
C ILE A 420 -6.38 7.49 -28.71
N ALA A 421 -5.93 6.45 -28.02
CA ALA A 421 -6.71 5.27 -27.68
C ALA A 421 -6.32 4.80 -26.27
N ALA A 422 -7.18 4.02 -25.61
CA ALA A 422 -6.90 3.52 -24.26
C ALA A 422 -7.23 2.04 -24.15
N ALA A 423 -6.34 1.28 -23.51
CA ALA A 423 -6.52 -0.12 -23.20
C ALA A 423 -6.36 -0.37 -21.70
N VAL A 424 -7.13 -1.30 -21.14
CA VAL A 424 -7.09 -1.67 -19.73
C VAL A 424 -6.54 -3.08 -19.57
N ARG A 425 -5.56 -3.25 -18.67
CA ARG A 425 -5.14 -4.61 -18.26
C ARG A 425 -6.18 -5.24 -17.34
N LYS A 426 -6.25 -6.56 -17.30
CA LYS A 426 -7.12 -7.26 -16.35
C LYS A 426 -6.69 -6.93 -14.91
N VAL A 427 -7.63 -6.47 -14.10
CA VAL A 427 -7.41 -6.19 -12.66
C VAL A 427 -8.45 -6.90 -11.81
N GLY A 428 -8.05 -7.21 -10.58
CA GLY A 428 -8.86 -7.83 -9.55
C GLY A 428 -8.17 -7.64 -8.20
N TYR A 429 -8.94 -7.72 -7.12
CA TYR A 429 -8.48 -7.41 -5.78
C TYR A 429 -8.74 -8.56 -4.84
N GLN A 430 -7.98 -8.64 -3.75
CA GLN A 430 -8.19 -9.64 -2.70
C GLN A 430 -8.28 -8.95 -1.35
N TRP A 431 -9.27 -9.35 -0.56
CA TRP A 431 -9.30 -9.12 0.88
C TRP A 431 -8.36 -10.13 1.52
N ILE A 432 -7.22 -9.65 2.02
CA ILE A 432 -6.33 -10.44 2.85
C ILE A 432 -6.61 -10.00 4.29
N GLN A 433 -7.23 -10.88 5.09
CA GLN A 433 -7.21 -10.70 6.54
C GLN A 433 -5.79 -11.05 7.03
N GLU A 434 -5.14 -10.10 7.70
CA GLU A 434 -3.88 -10.30 8.41
C GLU A 434 -4.10 -10.99 9.76
#